data_AF-A0A6A5WXF1-F1
#
_entry.id   AF-A0A6A5WXF1-F1
#
_cell.length_a   1.000
_cell.length_b   1.000
_cell.length_c   1.000
_cell.angle_alpha   90.00
_cell.angle_beta   90.00
_cell.angle_gamma   90.00
#
_symmetry.space_group_name_H-M   'P 1'
#
loop_
_entity.id
_entity.type
_entity.pdbx_description
1 polymer ?
#
loop_
_entity_poly.entity_id
_entity_poly.type
_entity_poly.pdbx_seq_one_letter_code
_entity_poly.pdbx_strand_id
1 'polypeptide(L)'
;MPKRAREEDEVSEQSKRRKRSDSNTAMTIELGDEDKLLIRLKDEESMPWKDIAARFQSDLGKTYQIPALQMRLKRLRERMRVWTETDVRALRMAHEYWVQSKFDIISQKMLEFGAAEKWTARQCARKWAEIDPGPTPYTTYDLHSTPSYAPYSMSPVEATPFMPYLHIP
;
A
#
# COMPACT_ATOMS: atom_id res chain seq x y z
N MET A 1 61.16 17.66 19.41
CA MET A 1 61.38 16.25 19.85
C MET A 1 60.50 15.98 21.07
N PRO A 2 59.70 14.90 21.13
CA PRO A 2 58.88 14.28 20.09
C PRO A 2 57.40 14.02 20.52
N LYS A 3 56.54 13.95 19.49
CA LYS A 3 55.41 13.02 19.25
C LYS A 3 54.75 12.30 20.45
N ARG A 4 53.42 12.46 20.56
CA ARG A 4 52.52 11.30 20.60
C ARG A 4 51.47 11.45 19.50
N ALA A 5 51.68 10.68 18.43
CA ALA A 5 50.68 10.39 17.43
C ALA A 5 49.56 9.59 18.10
N ARG A 6 48.31 9.92 17.78
CA ARG A 6 47.21 8.96 17.89
C ARG A 6 46.49 9.00 16.55
N GLU A 7 46.57 7.84 15.92
CA GLU A 7 46.21 7.57 14.53
C GLU A 7 44.75 7.91 14.23
N GLU A 8 44.55 8.51 13.06
CA GLU A 8 43.31 8.45 12.31
C GLU A 8 43.03 6.99 11.99
N ASP A 9 41.86 6.49 12.41
CA ASP A 9 41.31 5.26 11.86
C ASP A 9 39.88 5.56 11.40
N GLU A 10 39.78 5.80 10.10
CA GLU A 10 38.59 6.04 9.33
C GLU A 10 38.10 4.68 8.81
N VAL A 11 37.17 4.00 9.51
CA VAL A 11 36.53 2.81 8.92
C VAL A 11 35.06 2.69 9.33
N SER A 12 34.22 2.96 8.32
CA SER A 12 32.94 2.31 8.04
C SER A 12 31.68 2.77 8.80
N GLU A 13 31.11 3.86 8.28
CA GLU A 13 29.67 4.10 8.10
C GLU A 13 28.97 2.88 7.47
N GLN A 14 28.74 1.82 8.24
CA GLN A 14 27.96 0.67 7.80
C GLN A 14 26.50 0.85 8.20
N SER A 15 25.79 1.46 7.27
CA SER A 15 24.37 1.31 6.97
C SER A 15 23.65 0.15 7.70
N LYS A 16 23.26 0.35 8.96
CA LYS A 16 22.21 -0.47 9.58
C LYS A 16 20.87 0.15 9.23
N ARG A 17 20.49 -0.08 7.96
CA ARG A 17 19.14 0.01 7.42
C ARG A 17 18.19 -0.60 8.46
N ARG A 18 17.57 0.24 9.28
CA ARG A 18 16.53 -0.17 10.23
C ARG A 18 15.43 -0.79 9.40
N LYS A 19 15.43 -2.13 9.41
CA LYS A 19 14.46 -3.02 8.82
C LYS A 19 13.09 -2.53 9.28
N ARG A 20 12.33 -1.91 8.35
CA ARG A 20 10.93 -1.59 8.55
C ARG A 20 10.24 -2.94 8.72
N SER A 21 9.94 -3.31 9.96
CA SER A 21 9.26 -4.54 10.29
C SER A 21 7.89 -4.58 9.62
N ASP A 22 7.75 -5.56 8.75
CA ASP A 22 6.61 -6.45 8.54
C ASP A 22 5.22 -5.83 8.78
N SER A 23 4.62 -5.41 7.67
CA SER A 23 3.18 -5.22 7.52
C SER A 23 2.46 -6.55 7.78
N ASN A 24 2.01 -6.76 9.02
CA ASN A 24 0.91 -7.67 9.30
C ASN A 24 0.06 -7.14 10.47
N THR A 25 -0.68 -6.06 10.18
CA THR A 25 -1.54 -5.33 11.12
C THR A 25 -2.84 -6.08 11.43
N ALA A 26 -2.74 -7.37 11.72
CA ALA A 26 -3.81 -8.18 12.27
C ALA A 26 -3.29 -9.21 13.30
N MET A 27 -2.03 -9.08 13.74
CA MET A 27 -1.55 -9.75 14.93
C MET A 27 -2.04 -8.96 16.14
N THR A 28 -2.80 -9.62 17.00
CA THR A 28 -3.31 -9.09 18.27
C THR A 28 -2.21 -8.29 18.97
N ILE A 29 -2.43 -6.99 19.16
CA ILE A 29 -1.45 -6.14 19.85
C ILE A 29 -1.34 -6.64 21.28
N GLU A 30 -0.24 -7.32 21.58
CA GLU A 30 0.06 -7.73 22.95
C GLU A 30 0.37 -6.50 23.79
N LEU A 31 -0.52 -6.21 24.74
CA LEU A 31 -0.34 -5.10 25.67
C LEU A 31 0.61 -5.53 26.80
N GLY A 32 1.61 -4.70 27.05
CA GLY A 32 2.43 -4.83 28.26
C GLY A 32 1.61 -4.55 29.52
N ASP A 33 2.09 -5.03 30.67
CA ASP A 33 1.34 -4.96 31.94
C ASP A 33 1.07 -3.52 32.39
N GLU A 34 1.98 -2.59 32.11
CA GLU A 34 1.75 -1.16 32.33
C GLU A 34 0.59 -0.60 31.50
N ASP A 35 0.47 -1.02 30.24
CA ASP A 35 -0.57 -0.54 29.33
C ASP A 35 -1.95 -1.09 29.76
N LYS A 36 -2.00 -2.36 30.18
CA LYS A 36 -3.21 -2.97 30.77
C LYS A 36 -3.64 -2.26 32.05
N LEU A 37 -2.69 -1.98 32.95
CA LEU A 37 -2.96 -1.23 34.18
C LEU A 37 -3.51 0.16 33.86
N LEU A 38 -2.88 0.88 32.94
CA LEU A 38 -3.31 2.23 32.57
C LEU A 38 -4.75 2.28 32.03
N ILE A 39 -5.15 1.28 31.23
CA ILE A 39 -6.51 1.17 30.71
C ILE A 39 -7.48 0.88 31.84
N ARG A 40 -7.22 -0.15 32.66
CA ARG A 40 -8.10 -0.52 33.78
C ARG A 40 -8.36 0.67 34.71
N LEU A 41 -7.30 1.30 35.20
CA LEU A 41 -7.43 2.40 36.16
C LEU A 41 -8.25 3.57 35.59
N LYS A 42 -8.12 3.82 34.28
CA LYS A 42 -8.77 4.97 33.65
C LYS A 42 -10.18 4.68 33.14
N ASP A 43 -10.39 3.53 32.50
CA ASP A 43 -11.61 3.23 31.75
C ASP A 43 -12.57 2.35 32.55
N GLU A 44 -12.06 1.42 33.37
CA GLU A 44 -12.89 0.55 34.21
C GLU A 44 -13.16 1.20 35.57
N GLU A 45 -12.12 1.74 36.22
CA GLU A 45 -12.22 2.31 37.57
C GLU A 45 -12.44 3.83 37.59
N SER A 46 -12.38 4.49 36.43
CA SER A 46 -12.62 5.94 36.28
C SER A 46 -11.79 6.84 37.21
N MET A 47 -10.57 6.44 37.56
CA MET A 47 -9.73 7.22 38.48
C MET A 47 -9.23 8.53 37.88
N PRO A 48 -9.06 9.58 38.72
CA PRO A 48 -8.41 10.81 38.30
C PRO A 48 -6.90 10.58 38.09
N TRP A 49 -6.29 11.36 37.19
CA TRP A 49 -4.89 11.18 36.80
C TRP A 49 -3.87 11.22 37.94
N LYS A 50 -4.15 12.00 39.00
CA LYS A 50 -3.29 12.08 40.18
C LYS A 50 -3.21 10.72 40.90
N ASP A 51 -4.35 10.05 41.06
CA ASP A 51 -4.44 8.77 41.75
C ASP A 51 -3.88 7.63 40.88
N ILE A 52 -4.05 7.73 39.55
CA ILE A 52 -3.40 6.83 38.60
C ILE A 52 -1.87 6.93 38.74
N ALA A 53 -1.30 8.14 38.79
CA ALA A 53 0.14 8.30 38.96
C ALA A 53 0.63 7.71 40.30
N ALA A 54 -0.16 7.85 41.37
CA ALA A 54 0.13 7.23 42.66
C ALA A 54 0.10 5.68 42.60
N ARG A 55 -0.90 5.09 41.91
CA ARG A 55 -0.98 3.63 41.65
C ARG A 55 0.24 3.11 40.89
N PHE A 56 0.72 3.84 39.89
CA PHE A 56 1.94 3.45 39.17
C PHE A 56 3.18 3.46 40.06
N GLN A 57 3.24 4.39 41.02
CA GLN A 57 4.31 4.43 42.01
C GLN A 57 4.20 3.27 43.02
N SER A 58 3.00 2.98 43.54
CA SER A 58 2.80 1.93 44.55
C SER A 58 2.94 0.52 43.96
N ASP A 59 2.35 0.29 42.80
CA ASP A 59 2.16 -1.07 42.26
C ASP A 59 3.37 -1.51 41.43
N LEU A 60 4.05 -0.55 40.77
CA LEU A 60 5.16 -0.81 39.86
C LEU A 60 6.47 -0.14 40.26
N GLY A 61 6.48 0.69 41.30
CA GLY A 61 7.66 1.46 41.72
C GLY A 61 8.08 2.54 40.71
N LYS A 62 7.18 2.97 39.82
CA LYS A 62 7.52 3.85 38.70
C LYS A 62 6.82 5.21 38.80
N THR A 63 7.62 6.26 38.86
CA THR A 63 7.13 7.63 38.87
C THR A 63 6.87 8.11 37.44
N TYR A 64 5.62 8.43 37.13
CA TYR A 64 5.26 9.07 35.86
C TYR A 64 4.65 10.44 36.08
N GLN A 65 5.00 11.38 35.21
CA GLN A 65 4.30 12.66 35.12
C GLN A 65 2.92 12.46 34.48
N ILE A 66 1.89 13.16 34.97
CA ILE A 66 0.51 13.05 34.45
C ILE A 66 0.43 13.23 32.91
N PRO A 67 1.09 14.25 32.30
CA PRO A 67 1.07 14.40 30.85
C PRO A 67 1.65 13.19 30.09
N ALA A 68 2.64 12.50 30.67
CA ALA A 68 3.21 11.30 30.07
C ALA A 68 2.21 10.14 30.05
N LEU A 69 1.47 9.92 31.16
CA LEU A 69 0.41 8.91 31.24
C LEU A 69 -0.75 9.23 30.27
N GLN A 70 -1.14 10.51 30.18
CA GLN A 70 -2.16 10.96 29.23
C GLN A 70 -1.75 10.67 27.78
N MET A 71 -0.53 11.03 27.41
CA MET A 71 -0.01 10.78 26.07
C MET A 71 0.16 9.30 25.78
N ARG A 72 0.58 8.51 26.77
CA ARG A 72 0.68 7.06 26.67
C ARG A 72 -0.69 6.43 26.39
N LEU A 73 -1.72 6.77 27.18
CA LEU A 73 -3.08 6.29 26.95
C LEU A 73 -3.62 6.71 25.58
N LYS A 74 -3.40 7.97 25.19
CA LYS A 74 -3.82 8.49 23.87
C LYS A 74 -3.25 7.62 22.74
N ARG A 75 -1.95 7.35 22.76
CA ARG A 75 -1.27 6.53 21.73
C ARG A 75 -1.68 5.06 21.81
N LEU A 76 -1.89 4.55 23.01
CA LEU A 76 -2.34 3.19 23.24
C LEU A 76 -3.73 2.96 22.61
N ARG A 77 -4.67 3.89 22.79
CA ARG A 77 -5.98 3.83 22.15
C ARG A 77 -5.90 3.86 20.63
N GLU A 78 -5.04 4.70 20.05
CA GLU A 78 -4.84 4.73 18.60
C GLU A 78 -4.28 3.39 18.10
N ARG A 79 -3.28 2.82 18.78
CA ARG A 79 -2.73 1.51 18.43
C ARG A 79 -3.80 0.41 18.49
N MET A 80 -4.63 0.42 19.53
CA MET A 80 -5.68 -0.59 19.73
C MET A 80 -6.90 -0.41 18.82
N ARG A 81 -6.92 0.61 17.95
CA ARG A 81 -8.06 0.84 17.07
C ARG A 81 -8.25 -0.35 16.12
N VAL A 82 -9.42 -0.97 16.20
CA VAL A 82 -9.80 -2.08 15.33
C VAL A 82 -10.65 -1.55 14.19
N TRP A 83 -10.34 -1.97 12.96
CA TRP A 83 -11.23 -1.76 11.82
C TRP A 83 -12.46 -2.64 11.99
N THR A 84 -13.64 -2.02 12.09
CA THR A 84 -14.88 -2.79 12.14
C THR A 84 -15.21 -3.34 10.75
N GLU A 85 -16.03 -4.40 10.70
CA GLU A 85 -16.50 -4.93 9.41
C GLU A 85 -17.23 -3.86 8.58
N THR A 86 -17.93 -2.94 9.25
CA THR A 86 -18.57 -1.78 8.60
C THR A 86 -17.54 -0.85 7.98
N ASP A 87 -16.45 -0.55 8.68
CA ASP A 87 -15.36 0.30 8.16
C ASP A 87 -14.69 -0.35 6.94
N VAL A 88 -14.42 -1.65 7.01
CA VAL A 88 -13.82 -2.41 5.90
C VAL A 88 -14.75 -2.44 4.69
N ARG A 89 -16.04 -2.68 4.89
CA ARG A 89 -17.04 -2.64 3.82
C ARG A 89 -17.13 -1.26 3.19
N ALA A 90 -17.22 -0.21 3.99
CA ALA A 90 -17.27 1.17 3.51
C ALA A 90 -16.00 1.52 2.71
N LEU A 91 -14.82 1.09 3.19
CA LEU A 91 -13.55 1.27 2.49
C LEU A 91 -13.56 0.59 1.11
N ARG A 92 -14.05 -0.66 1.03
CA ARG A 92 -14.16 -1.39 -0.25
C ARG A 92 -15.08 -0.65 -1.23
N MET A 93 -16.26 -0.23 -0.79
CA MET A 93 -17.21 0.51 -1.63
C MET A 93 -16.63 1.84 -2.10
N ALA A 94 -15.96 2.58 -1.22
CA ALA A 94 -15.32 3.85 -1.57
C ALA A 94 -14.21 3.66 -2.61
N HIS A 95 -13.39 2.61 -2.44
CA HIS A 95 -12.34 2.27 -3.40
C HIS A 95 -12.92 1.85 -4.75
N GLU A 96 -13.95 1.00 -4.77
CA GLU A 96 -14.63 0.57 -5.99
C GLU A 96 -15.22 1.75 -6.77
N TYR A 97 -15.92 2.65 -6.06
CA TYR A 97 -16.42 3.89 -6.65
C TYR A 97 -15.28 4.73 -7.27
N TRP A 98 -14.18 4.92 -6.53
CA TRP A 98 -13.04 5.66 -7.05
C TRP A 98 -12.46 5.00 -8.31
N VAL A 99 -12.29 3.67 -8.35
CA VAL A 99 -11.77 2.97 -9.54
C VAL A 99 -12.63 3.25 -10.77
N GLN A 100 -13.96 3.23 -10.62
CA GLN A 100 -14.90 3.46 -11.71
C GLN A 100 -14.99 4.94 -12.11
N SER A 101 -14.89 5.85 -11.14
CA SER A 101 -15.16 7.29 -11.34
C SER A 101 -13.92 8.17 -11.30
N LYS A 102 -12.70 7.62 -11.22
CA LYS A 102 -11.46 8.41 -11.05
C LYS A 102 -11.31 9.50 -12.10
N PHE A 103 -11.63 9.21 -13.37
CA PHE A 103 -11.47 10.19 -14.43
C PHE A 103 -12.61 11.20 -14.50
N ASP A 104 -13.80 10.87 -14.01
CA ASP A 104 -14.86 11.84 -13.76
C ASP A 104 -14.42 12.83 -12.67
N ILE A 105 -13.88 12.33 -11.56
CA ILE A 105 -13.34 13.15 -10.47
C ILE A 105 -12.21 14.05 -10.98
N ILE A 106 -11.26 13.49 -11.75
CA ILE A 106 -10.15 14.25 -12.34
C ILE A 106 -10.70 15.35 -13.27
N SER A 107 -11.62 15.02 -14.17
CA SER A 107 -12.16 15.97 -15.15
C SER A 107 -12.80 17.20 -14.49
N GLN A 108 -13.50 16.99 -13.37
CA GLN A 108 -14.09 18.08 -12.58
C GLN A 108 -13.02 18.98 -11.94
N LYS A 109 -11.85 18.42 -11.59
CA LYS A 109 -10.76 19.15 -10.94
C LYS A 109 -9.78 19.84 -11.89
N MET A 110 -9.78 19.50 -13.18
CA MET A 110 -8.83 20.06 -14.15
C MET A 110 -8.78 21.59 -14.16
N LEU A 111 -9.94 22.26 -14.07
CA LEU A 111 -10.01 23.72 -14.02
C LEU A 111 -9.41 24.30 -12.73
N GLU A 112 -9.66 23.66 -11.59
CA GLU A 112 -9.08 24.08 -10.30
C GLU A 112 -7.55 23.98 -10.30
N PHE A 113 -6.99 23.08 -11.10
CA PHE A 113 -5.55 22.91 -11.31
C PHE A 113 -4.98 23.72 -12.48
N GLY A 114 -5.76 24.65 -13.05
CA GLY A 114 -5.28 25.61 -14.04
C GLY A 114 -5.41 25.19 -15.50
N ALA A 115 -6.21 24.15 -15.81
CA ALA A 115 -6.59 23.91 -17.20
C ALA A 115 -7.38 25.11 -17.75
N ALA A 116 -7.05 25.54 -18.96
CA ALA A 116 -7.72 26.67 -19.60
C ALA A 116 -9.18 26.36 -20.00
N GLU A 117 -9.51 25.09 -20.17
CA GLU A 117 -10.82 24.63 -20.62
C GLU A 117 -11.24 23.33 -19.94
N LYS A 118 -12.51 22.96 -20.15
CA LYS A 118 -13.10 21.74 -19.60
C LYS A 118 -12.63 20.53 -20.41
N TRP A 119 -12.09 19.55 -19.71
CA TRP A 119 -11.75 18.24 -20.28
C TRP A 119 -12.77 17.21 -19.83
N THR A 120 -13.20 16.33 -20.73
CA THR A 120 -14.06 15.19 -20.36
C THR A 120 -13.26 14.08 -19.69
N ALA A 121 -13.92 13.26 -18.86
CA ALA A 121 -13.29 12.09 -18.24
C ALA A 121 -12.54 11.20 -19.24
N ARG A 122 -13.12 10.95 -20.42
CA ARG A 122 -12.50 10.13 -21.47
C ARG A 122 -11.22 10.75 -22.05
N GLN A 123 -11.17 12.07 -22.20
CA GLN A 123 -9.96 12.77 -22.67
C GLN A 123 -8.87 12.72 -21.61
N CYS A 124 -9.22 12.97 -20.35
CA CYS A 124 -8.30 12.82 -19.22
C CYS A 124 -7.75 11.38 -19.15
N ALA A 125 -8.60 10.37 -19.30
CA ALA A 125 -8.20 8.97 -19.29
C ALA A 125 -7.20 8.61 -20.38
N ARG A 126 -7.49 9.04 -21.62
CA ARG A 126 -6.59 8.83 -22.76
C ARG A 126 -5.25 9.52 -22.52
N LYS A 127 -5.27 10.77 -22.08
CA LYS A 127 -4.03 11.53 -21.86
C LYS A 127 -3.21 10.94 -20.72
N TRP A 128 -3.86 10.48 -19.65
CA TRP A 128 -3.19 9.81 -18.53
C TRP A 128 -2.47 8.55 -18.99
N ALA A 129 -3.11 7.72 -19.82
CA ALA A 129 -2.49 6.50 -20.36
C ALA A 129 -1.24 6.77 -21.22
N GLU A 130 -1.12 7.96 -21.82
CA GLU A 130 0.08 8.37 -22.58
C GLU A 130 1.24 8.79 -21.66
N ILE A 131 0.95 9.50 -20.56
CA ILE A 131 1.97 10.11 -19.69
C ILE A 131 2.38 9.22 -18.51
N ASP A 132 1.48 8.32 -18.11
CA ASP A 132 1.70 7.32 -17.07
C ASP A 132 1.19 5.97 -17.61
N PRO A 133 1.92 5.36 -18.56
CA PRO A 133 1.70 3.97 -18.89
C PRO A 133 2.06 3.20 -17.63
N GLY A 134 1.04 2.80 -16.86
CA GLY A 134 1.22 2.16 -15.56
C GLY A 134 2.26 1.04 -15.62
N PRO A 135 2.88 0.68 -14.49
CA PRO A 135 4.00 -0.26 -14.45
C PRO A 135 3.64 -1.50 -15.26
N THR A 136 4.30 -1.68 -16.42
CA THR A 136 4.05 -2.80 -17.32
C THR A 136 4.40 -4.09 -16.59
N PRO A 137 3.42 -4.89 -16.13
CA PRO A 137 3.72 -6.23 -15.69
C PRO A 137 3.75 -7.05 -16.97
N TYR A 138 4.95 -7.33 -17.49
CA TYR A 138 5.09 -8.45 -18.40
C TYR A 138 4.41 -9.65 -17.70
N THR A 139 3.41 -10.24 -18.35
CA THR A 139 2.48 -11.28 -17.88
C THR A 139 1.30 -10.83 -16.99
N THR A 140 0.15 -10.54 -17.61
CA THR A 140 -1.14 -11.06 -17.13
C THR A 140 -1.89 -11.60 -18.34
N TYR A 141 -2.38 -12.83 -18.23
CA TYR A 141 -3.11 -13.53 -19.27
C TYR A 141 -4.50 -12.91 -19.44
N ASP A 142 -4.75 -12.29 -20.59
CA ASP A 142 -6.11 -12.17 -21.12
C ASP A 142 -6.13 -12.59 -22.59
N LEU A 143 -6.17 -13.91 -22.74
CA LEU A 143 -6.36 -14.64 -23.99
C LEU A 143 -7.87 -14.71 -24.27
N HIS A 144 -8.54 -13.58 -24.57
CA HIS A 144 -9.85 -13.59 -25.25
C HIS A 144 -10.31 -12.20 -25.69
N SER A 145 -9.77 -11.71 -26.81
CA SER A 145 -10.52 -10.84 -27.74
C SER A 145 -9.94 -10.99 -29.16
N THR A 146 -10.62 -11.84 -29.91
CA THR A 146 -10.65 -12.01 -31.38
C THR A 146 -9.73 -11.14 -32.26
N PRO A 147 -8.88 -11.73 -33.12
CA PRO A 147 -8.21 -11.02 -34.19
C PRO A 147 -9.15 -10.87 -35.40
N SER A 148 -9.53 -9.64 -35.72
CA SER A 148 -10.09 -9.29 -37.04
C SER A 148 -9.03 -8.56 -37.85
N TYR A 149 -8.22 -9.33 -38.57
CA TYR A 149 -7.62 -8.88 -39.82
C TYR A 149 -7.62 -10.07 -40.78
N ALA A 150 -8.45 -9.98 -41.82
CA ALA A 150 -8.50 -10.94 -42.90
C ALA A 150 -7.21 -10.84 -43.74
N PRO A 151 -6.56 -11.97 -44.07
CA PRO A 151 -5.48 -12.00 -45.05
C PRO A 151 -6.05 -11.85 -46.46
N TYR A 152 -5.44 -10.97 -47.26
CA TYR A 152 -5.65 -10.90 -48.70
C TYR A 152 -5.37 -12.27 -49.33
N SER A 153 -6.41 -12.89 -49.88
CA SER A 153 -6.34 -14.05 -50.76
C SER A 153 -6.06 -13.59 -52.19
N MET A 154 -4.99 -14.08 -52.83
CA MET A 154 -5.01 -14.42 -54.26
C MET A 154 -4.00 -15.57 -54.55
N SER A 155 -4.60 -16.75 -54.79
CA SER A 155 -4.24 -17.92 -55.61
C SER A 155 -2.81 -18.15 -56.13
N PRO A 156 -2.33 -19.41 -56.07
CA PRO A 156 -1.75 -20.03 -57.25
C PRO A 156 -2.28 -21.46 -57.45
N VAL A 157 -3.04 -21.69 -58.52
CA VAL A 157 -3.22 -23.05 -59.07
C VAL A 157 -3.22 -22.97 -60.60
N GLU A 158 -2.09 -23.35 -61.19
CA GLU A 158 -2.05 -23.74 -62.60
C GLU A 158 -1.46 -25.15 -62.68
N ALA A 159 -2.18 -26.00 -63.40
CA ALA A 159 -2.12 -27.45 -63.33
C ALA A 159 -1.02 -28.06 -64.20
N THR A 160 -0.57 -29.27 -63.86
CA THR A 160 -0.34 -30.35 -64.84
C THR A 160 -0.25 -31.72 -64.13
N PRO A 161 -1.00 -32.73 -64.59
CA PRO A 161 -0.98 -34.09 -64.05
C PRO A 161 -0.13 -35.01 -64.92
N PHE A 162 0.94 -35.61 -64.39
CA PHE A 162 1.53 -36.81 -65.00
C PHE A 162 2.46 -37.54 -64.03
N MET A 163 2.06 -38.72 -63.54
CA MET A 163 2.97 -39.85 -63.31
C MET A 163 2.18 -41.17 -63.47
N PRO A 164 2.58 -42.07 -64.39
CA PRO A 164 1.92 -43.33 -64.63
C PRO A 164 2.49 -44.48 -63.78
N TYR A 165 1.57 -45.39 -63.42
CA TYR A 165 1.73 -46.84 -63.22
C TYR A 165 2.62 -47.41 -62.09
N LEU A 166 1.91 -47.87 -61.04
CA LEU A 166 1.85 -49.25 -60.54
C LEU A 166 2.96 -50.24 -60.96
N HIS A 167 3.70 -50.77 -59.96
CA HIS A 167 3.95 -52.21 -59.85
C HIS A 167 4.54 -52.61 -58.47
N ILE A 168 3.85 -53.49 -57.73
CA ILE A 168 4.37 -54.43 -56.72
C ILE A 168 3.32 -55.55 -56.61
N PRO A 169 3.66 -56.84 -56.43
CA PRO A 169 4.78 -57.65 -56.91
C PRO A 169 4.36 -58.70 -57.96
#